data_AF-A0A961H5L1-F1
#
_entry.id   AF-A0A961H5L1-F1
#
_cell.length_a   1.000
_cell.length_b   1.000
_cell.length_c   1.000
_cell.angle_alpha   90.00
_cell.angle_beta   90.00
_cell.angle_gamma   90.00
#
_symmetry.space_group_name_H-M   'P 1'
#
loop_
_entity.id
_entity.type
_entity.pdbx_description
1 polymer ?
#
loop_
_entity_poly.entity_id
_entity_poly.type
_entity_poly.pdbx_seq_one_letter_code
_entity_poly.pdbx_strand_id
1 'polypeptide(L)'
;VMRSPTRMFLEGGVGIRLPRASEQLSARLPIEFDDLQKWELGTEVLDIERTGQNLHRWSEHQRRKGVLPPLGLADQIIGDLKTEVTSIIEEAQSRGLALVEGATVGIDLTIAGDRRILGSIVEVLSAPRRGTAHVHFRRPKSAHLLEAWVDLLCLTAADPAVPWEVHLASRAPSSTSKPGPPPVAMVLRGRDLGAVTAVDHLEFLVGLHDTAIRQPVPFFPELSRSITQGEDLGTQTKVWNEERGRLRDERLVFGDHTLRQLREFTAEGHDIVANCDGETLLDRYANAVWSRFDQSVSVESDPAANDADASPPATDDEPPHSGGQKR
;
A
#
# COMPACT_ATOMS: atom_id res chain seq x y z
N VAL A 1 6.70 9.07 7.92
CA VAL A 1 5.35 9.26 8.51
C VAL A 1 4.30 8.33 7.90
N MET A 2 3.98 8.45 6.61
CA MET A 2 2.75 7.89 6.02
C MET A 2 2.59 6.37 6.11
N ARG A 3 3.70 5.59 6.12
CA ARG A 3 3.63 4.13 6.29
C ARG A 3 3.34 3.69 7.73
N SER A 4 3.98 4.33 8.70
CA SER A 4 3.85 3.99 10.12
C SER A 4 4.29 5.19 10.98
N PRO A 5 3.34 6.03 11.42
CA PRO A 5 3.62 7.13 12.34
C PRO A 5 4.14 6.62 13.69
N THR A 6 3.58 5.51 14.17
CA THR A 6 3.97 4.89 15.43
C THR A 6 5.42 4.47 15.47
N ARG A 7 5.89 3.81 14.40
CA ARG A 7 7.30 3.44 14.27
C ARG A 7 8.20 4.66 14.28
N MET A 8 7.77 5.74 13.66
CA MET A 8 8.53 6.98 13.62
C MET A 8 8.61 7.66 14.99
N PHE A 9 7.54 7.61 15.79
CA PHE A 9 7.57 8.05 17.19
C PHE A 9 8.54 7.20 18.01
N LEU A 10 8.47 5.88 17.89
CA LEU A 10 9.36 4.98 18.62
C LEU A 10 10.83 5.20 18.24
N GLU A 11 11.16 5.17 16.95
CA GLU A 11 12.54 5.26 16.49
C GLU A 11 13.11 6.68 16.57
N GLY A 12 12.34 7.69 16.16
CA GLY A 12 12.79 9.08 16.06
C GLY A 12 12.55 9.91 17.32
N GLY A 13 11.44 9.65 18.03
CA GLY A 13 11.08 10.37 19.25
C GLY A 13 11.68 9.77 20.51
N VAL A 14 11.52 8.46 20.68
CA VAL A 14 11.91 7.75 21.92
C VAL A 14 13.27 7.03 21.77
N GLY A 15 13.75 6.83 20.54
CA GLY A 15 15.01 6.10 20.28
C GLY A 15 14.90 4.58 20.46
N ILE A 16 13.68 4.02 20.44
CA ILE A 16 13.40 2.60 20.58
C ILE A 16 13.26 1.96 19.20
N ARG A 17 14.04 0.90 18.97
CA ARG A 17 13.85 0.00 17.82
C ARG A 17 13.42 -1.36 18.32
N LEU A 18 12.21 -1.76 17.95
CA LEU A 18 11.73 -3.10 18.25
C LEU A 18 12.47 -4.12 17.36
N PRO A 19 13.01 -5.21 17.96
CA PRO A 19 13.57 -6.29 17.17
C PRO A 19 12.52 -6.81 16.20
N ARG A 20 12.92 -7.04 14.95
CA ARG A 20 12.09 -7.83 14.03
C ARG A 20 11.85 -9.17 14.70
N ALA A 21 10.62 -9.68 14.61
CA ALA A 21 10.35 -11.03 15.07
C ALA A 21 11.37 -11.95 14.39
N SER A 22 12.20 -12.63 15.18
CA SER A 22 13.11 -13.62 14.64
C SER A 22 12.24 -14.67 13.96
N GLU A 23 12.39 -14.81 12.66
CA GLU A 23 11.80 -15.92 11.94
C GLU A 23 12.31 -17.20 12.61
N GLN A 24 11.39 -18.01 13.13
CA GLN A 24 11.79 -19.28 13.72
C GLN A 24 12.34 -20.13 12.56
N LEU A 25 13.66 -20.30 12.53
CA LEU A 25 14.32 -21.16 11.57
C LEU A 25 13.74 -22.57 11.73
N SER A 26 12.91 -22.98 10.77
CA SER A 26 12.42 -24.34 10.70
C SER A 26 13.59 -25.25 10.34
N ALA A 27 13.86 -26.25 11.19
CA ALA A 27 14.85 -27.29 10.90
C ALA A 27 14.37 -28.31 9.85
N ARG A 28 13.21 -28.09 9.23
CA ARG A 28 12.62 -28.94 8.19
C ARG A 28 12.66 -28.20 6.85
N LEU A 29 13.09 -28.88 5.79
CA LEU A 29 12.99 -28.33 4.44
C LEU A 29 11.51 -27.98 4.15
N PRO A 30 11.22 -26.77 3.66
CA PRO A 30 9.86 -26.38 3.32
C PRO A 30 9.36 -27.26 2.17
N ILE A 31 8.20 -27.89 2.37
CA ILE A 31 7.48 -28.65 1.35
C ILE A 31 6.49 -27.71 0.63
N GLU A 32 6.02 -26.69 1.34
CA GLU A 32 5.18 -25.60 0.84
C GLU A 32 5.73 -24.27 1.35
N PHE A 33 5.55 -23.21 0.58
CA PHE A 33 5.81 -21.84 1.05
C PHE A 33 4.56 -21.26 1.70
N ASP A 34 4.75 -20.60 2.83
CA ASP A 34 3.70 -19.74 3.38
C ASP A 34 3.53 -18.44 2.57
N ASP A 35 2.52 -17.65 2.91
CA ASP A 35 2.21 -16.41 2.21
C ASP A 35 3.34 -15.38 2.27
N LEU A 36 4.14 -15.39 3.34
CA LEU A 36 5.26 -14.46 3.52
C LEU A 36 6.42 -14.85 2.60
N GLN A 37 6.78 -16.12 2.57
CA GLN A 37 7.85 -16.64 1.73
C GLN A 37 7.51 -16.50 0.24
N LYS A 38 6.24 -16.74 -0.15
CA LYS A 38 5.76 -16.47 -1.52
C LYS A 38 5.89 -14.99 -1.87
N TRP A 39 5.60 -14.09 -0.93
CA TRP A 39 5.75 -12.66 -1.14
C TRP A 39 7.21 -12.25 -1.31
N GLU A 40 8.13 -12.76 -0.47
CA GLU A 40 9.57 -12.47 -0.58
C GLU A 40 10.12 -12.95 -1.92
N LEU A 41 9.88 -14.22 -2.28
CA LEU A 41 10.34 -14.79 -3.54
C LEU A 41 9.72 -14.07 -4.74
N GLY A 42 8.42 -13.77 -4.73
CA GLY A 42 7.79 -13.05 -5.82
C GLY A 42 8.30 -11.61 -5.97
N THR A 43 8.69 -10.96 -4.87
CA THR A 43 9.36 -9.64 -4.91
C THR A 43 10.74 -9.74 -5.55
N GLU A 44 11.52 -10.78 -5.23
CA GLU A 44 12.81 -11.04 -5.89
C GLU A 44 12.63 -11.38 -7.38
N VAL A 45 11.66 -12.23 -7.74
CA VAL A 45 11.35 -12.58 -9.13
C VAL A 45 10.92 -11.33 -9.92
N LEU A 46 10.12 -10.44 -9.32
CA LEU A 46 9.75 -9.17 -9.92
C LEU A 46 10.97 -8.28 -10.22
N ASP A 47 11.93 -8.21 -9.30
CA ASP A 47 13.17 -7.46 -9.52
C ASP A 47 14.02 -8.08 -10.64
N ILE A 48 14.14 -9.41 -10.66
CA ILE A 48 14.89 -10.16 -11.68
C ILE A 48 14.29 -9.96 -13.07
N GLU A 49 12.98 -10.16 -13.20
CA GLU A 49 12.27 -10.05 -14.48
C GLU A 49 12.29 -8.61 -14.97
N ARG A 50 12.08 -7.61 -14.09
CA ARG A 50 12.17 -6.21 -14.52
C ARG A 50 13.59 -5.88 -14.99
N THR A 51 14.63 -6.24 -14.22
CA THR A 51 16.02 -5.89 -14.57
C THR A 51 16.64 -6.76 -15.67
N GLY A 52 15.90 -7.73 -16.22
CA GLY A 52 16.40 -8.66 -17.23
C GLY A 52 17.48 -9.63 -16.72
N GLN A 53 17.53 -9.86 -15.40
CA GLN A 53 18.44 -10.83 -14.80
C GLN A 53 18.01 -12.27 -15.11
N ASN A 54 18.93 -13.21 -14.97
CA ASN A 54 18.67 -14.61 -15.31
C ASN A 54 17.95 -15.36 -14.18
N LEU A 55 16.63 -15.54 -14.32
CA LEU A 55 15.80 -16.26 -13.34
C LEU A 55 16.27 -17.69 -13.06
N HIS A 56 16.79 -18.39 -14.07
CA HIS A 56 17.31 -19.76 -13.88
C HIS A 56 18.54 -19.77 -12.96
N ARG A 57 19.48 -18.82 -13.12
CA ARG A 57 20.63 -18.68 -12.23
C ARG A 57 20.22 -18.34 -10.80
N TRP A 58 19.22 -17.48 -10.64
CA TRP A 58 18.68 -17.18 -9.31
C TRP A 58 18.02 -18.42 -8.67
N SER A 59 17.23 -19.17 -9.42
CA SER A 59 16.61 -20.42 -8.94
C SER A 59 17.66 -21.41 -8.45
N GLU A 60 18.72 -21.65 -9.24
CA GLU A 60 19.82 -22.52 -8.84
C GLU A 60 20.54 -22.04 -7.57
N HIS A 61 20.69 -20.73 -7.40
CA HIS A 61 21.26 -20.16 -6.19
C HIS A 61 20.37 -20.37 -4.96
N GLN A 62 19.06 -20.16 -5.09
CA GLN A 62 18.11 -20.38 -4.00
C GLN A 62 18.00 -21.87 -3.61
N ARG A 63 18.16 -22.80 -4.58
CA ARG A 63 18.27 -24.25 -4.28
C ARG A 63 19.51 -24.56 -3.46
N ARG A 64 20.67 -23.99 -3.81
CA ARG A 64 21.92 -24.20 -3.07
C ARG A 64 21.88 -23.62 -1.66
N LYS A 65 21.08 -22.58 -1.44
CA LYS A 65 20.78 -22.04 -0.11
C LYS A 65 19.79 -22.88 0.70
N GLY A 66 19.13 -23.86 0.08
CA GLY A 66 18.08 -24.66 0.71
C GLY A 66 16.78 -23.89 0.96
N VAL A 67 16.57 -22.76 0.30
CA VAL A 67 15.34 -21.94 0.40
C VAL A 67 14.21 -22.57 -0.39
N LEU A 68 14.52 -23.11 -1.58
CA LEU A 68 13.55 -23.77 -2.44
C LEU A 68 13.32 -25.24 -2.04
N PRO A 69 12.07 -25.73 -2.13
CA PRO A 69 11.76 -27.15 -1.95
C PRO A 69 12.58 -28.04 -2.90
N PRO A 70 12.90 -29.28 -2.51
CA PRO A 70 13.59 -30.21 -3.39
C PRO A 70 12.67 -30.68 -4.55
N LEU A 71 13.30 -31.21 -5.61
CA LEU A 71 12.62 -31.79 -6.79
C LEU A 71 11.77 -30.76 -7.58
N GLY A 72 10.80 -31.24 -8.36
CA GLY A 72 9.98 -30.42 -9.26
C GLY A 72 8.97 -29.50 -8.58
N LEU A 73 8.78 -29.59 -7.26
CA LEU A 73 7.90 -28.70 -6.49
C LEU A 73 8.34 -27.23 -6.57
N ALA A 74 9.65 -26.98 -6.50
CA ALA A 74 10.19 -25.64 -6.66
C ALA A 74 9.98 -25.10 -8.08
N ASP A 75 10.04 -25.95 -9.11
CA ASP A 75 9.81 -25.53 -10.50
C ASP A 75 8.38 -25.04 -10.71
N GLN A 76 7.41 -25.75 -10.13
CA GLN A 76 6.00 -25.34 -10.18
C GLN A 76 5.80 -23.98 -9.50
N ILE A 77 6.31 -23.81 -8.28
CA ILE A 77 6.16 -22.56 -7.52
C ILE A 77 6.80 -21.39 -8.28
N ILE A 78 8.02 -21.59 -8.82
CA ILE A 78 8.70 -20.54 -9.58
C ILE A 78 7.95 -20.23 -10.87
N GLY A 79 7.38 -21.25 -11.53
CA GLY A 79 6.53 -21.07 -12.71
C GLY A 79 5.28 -20.24 -12.40
N ASP A 80 4.61 -20.50 -11.27
CA ASP A 80 3.45 -19.75 -10.82
C ASP A 80 3.83 -18.29 -10.49
N LEU A 81 4.89 -18.09 -9.70
CA LEU A 81 5.42 -16.75 -9.39
C LEU A 81 5.81 -15.98 -10.65
N LYS A 82 6.50 -16.64 -11.58
CA LYS A 82 6.90 -16.03 -12.86
C LYS A 82 5.68 -15.61 -13.65
N THR A 83 4.65 -16.45 -13.72
CA THR A 83 3.41 -16.14 -14.45
C THR A 83 2.72 -14.90 -13.86
N GLU A 84 2.60 -14.83 -12.53
CA GLU A 84 2.02 -13.66 -11.86
C GLU A 84 2.88 -12.40 -11.99
N VAL A 85 4.21 -12.51 -11.90
CA VAL A 85 5.13 -11.39 -12.09
C VAL A 85 5.07 -10.87 -13.52
N THR A 86 5.05 -11.79 -14.51
CA THR A 86 4.99 -11.44 -15.93
C THR A 86 3.70 -10.67 -16.21
N SER A 87 2.56 -11.07 -15.66
CA SER A 87 1.31 -10.33 -15.87
C SER A 87 1.35 -8.93 -15.26
N ILE A 88 1.94 -8.75 -14.07
CA ILE A 88 2.15 -7.43 -13.46
C ILE A 88 3.05 -6.56 -14.34
N ILE A 89 4.14 -7.12 -14.87
CA ILE A 89 5.08 -6.42 -15.75
C ILE A 89 4.41 -6.03 -17.07
N GLU A 90 3.69 -6.94 -17.71
CA GLU A 90 2.99 -6.70 -18.97
C GLU A 90 1.91 -5.61 -18.81
N GLU A 91 1.14 -5.65 -17.72
CA GLU A 91 0.16 -4.61 -17.42
C GLU A 91 0.83 -3.26 -17.17
N ALA A 92 1.97 -3.25 -16.48
CA ALA A 92 2.70 -2.02 -16.26
C ALA A 92 3.26 -1.47 -17.59
N GLN A 93 3.81 -2.33 -18.44
CA GLN A 93 4.32 -1.94 -19.77
C GLN A 93 3.20 -1.45 -20.71
N SER A 94 2.01 -2.07 -20.66
CA SER A 94 0.86 -1.66 -21.49
C SER A 94 0.43 -0.21 -21.20
N ARG A 95 0.71 0.28 -19.98
CA ARG A 95 0.46 1.66 -19.52
C ARG A 95 1.64 2.61 -19.75
N GLY A 96 2.71 2.13 -20.38
CA GLY A 96 3.91 2.91 -20.69
C GLY A 96 4.85 3.06 -19.49
N LEU A 97 4.78 2.17 -18.50
CA LEU A 97 5.70 2.19 -17.37
C LEU A 97 7.07 1.65 -17.81
N ALA A 98 8.10 2.49 -17.71
CA ALA A 98 9.49 2.10 -17.83
C ALA A 98 9.91 1.41 -16.53
N LEU A 99 9.89 0.08 -16.54
CA LEU A 99 10.22 -0.74 -15.37
C LEU A 99 11.72 -0.85 -15.11
N VAL A 100 12.53 -0.26 -16.00
CA VAL A 100 13.99 -0.29 -16.00
C VAL A 100 14.48 1.05 -16.52
N GLU A 101 15.54 1.58 -15.92
CA GLU A 101 16.28 2.75 -16.42
C GLU A 101 15.41 4.01 -16.66
N GLY A 102 14.56 4.35 -15.70
CA GLY A 102 13.87 5.64 -15.72
C GLY A 102 14.80 6.80 -15.31
N ALA A 103 14.42 8.02 -15.70
CA ALA A 103 15.14 9.22 -15.27
C ALA A 103 15.05 9.38 -13.75
N THR A 104 16.00 10.11 -13.17
CA THR A 104 15.92 10.54 -11.77
C THR A 104 15.63 12.03 -11.73
N VAL A 105 14.57 12.41 -11.02
CA VAL A 105 14.23 13.82 -10.76
C VAL A 105 14.73 14.16 -9.36
N GLY A 106 15.67 15.10 -9.28
CA GLY A 106 16.13 15.66 -8.01
C GLY A 106 15.05 16.56 -7.40
N ILE A 107 14.74 16.34 -6.14
CA ILE A 107 13.78 17.12 -5.37
C ILE A 107 14.56 18.04 -4.43
N ASP A 108 14.36 19.34 -4.61
CA ASP A 108 14.90 20.39 -3.76
C ASP A 108 13.85 21.49 -3.60
N LEU A 109 13.00 21.31 -2.60
CA LEU A 109 11.84 22.16 -2.35
C LEU A 109 12.04 22.92 -1.06
N THR A 110 11.85 24.23 -1.08
CA THR A 110 11.76 25.03 0.14
C THR A 110 10.32 25.03 0.61
N ILE A 111 10.10 24.67 1.87
CA ILE A 111 8.77 24.62 2.50
C ILE A 111 8.80 25.52 3.73
N ALA A 112 7.83 26.44 3.82
CA ALA A 112 7.56 27.31 4.96
C ALA A 112 8.77 27.70 5.83
N GLY A 113 9.28 28.91 5.60
CA GLY A 113 10.47 29.42 6.26
C GLY A 113 11.74 28.92 5.59
N ASP A 114 12.61 28.26 6.34
CA ASP A 114 13.94 27.78 5.95
C ASP A 114 14.04 26.25 5.80
N ARG A 115 12.91 25.53 5.95
CA ARG A 115 12.91 24.07 5.81
C ARG A 115 12.99 23.66 4.35
N ARG A 116 13.66 22.54 4.08
CA ARG A 116 13.82 21.98 2.74
C ARG A 116 13.48 20.50 2.71
N ILE A 117 12.77 20.08 1.66
CA ILE A 117 12.67 18.67 1.28
C ILE A 117 13.74 18.42 0.22
N LEU A 118 14.69 17.55 0.58
CA LEU A 118 15.75 17.07 -0.31
C LEU A 118 15.55 15.59 -0.58
N GLY A 119 15.65 15.19 -1.84
CA GLY A 119 15.53 13.79 -2.21
C GLY A 119 15.61 13.58 -3.71
N SER A 120 15.21 12.40 -4.16
CA SER A 120 15.14 12.07 -5.57
C SER A 120 14.00 11.10 -5.81
N ILE A 121 13.25 11.33 -6.89
CA ILE A 121 12.26 10.38 -7.39
C ILE A 121 12.89 9.67 -8.57
N VAL A 122 12.98 8.34 -8.46
CA VAL A 122 13.59 7.45 -9.46
C VAL A 122 12.53 6.87 -10.38
N GLU A 123 12.99 6.15 -11.41
CA GLU A 123 12.13 5.44 -12.35
C GLU A 123 11.11 6.38 -13.04
N VAL A 124 11.53 7.61 -13.32
CA VAL A 124 10.67 8.63 -13.92
C VAL A 124 10.50 8.38 -15.42
N LEU A 125 9.24 8.24 -15.82
CA LEU A 125 8.80 8.00 -17.19
C LEU A 125 9.10 9.21 -18.09
N SER A 126 9.53 8.91 -19.31
CA SER A 126 9.72 9.90 -20.38
C SER A 126 8.43 10.06 -21.19
N ALA A 127 8.36 11.13 -21.99
CA ALA A 127 7.20 11.48 -22.81
C ALA A 127 6.60 10.27 -23.58
N PRO A 128 5.26 10.21 -23.77
CA PRO A 128 4.30 11.29 -23.55
C PRO A 128 3.78 11.44 -22.11
N ARG A 129 3.95 10.44 -21.24
CA ARG A 129 3.49 10.48 -19.85
C ARG A 129 4.68 10.69 -18.92
N ARG A 130 4.71 11.82 -18.21
CA ARG A 130 5.79 12.12 -17.25
C ARG A 130 5.30 11.75 -15.86
N GLY A 131 6.05 10.95 -15.14
CA GLY A 131 5.55 10.35 -13.90
C GLY A 131 6.50 9.35 -13.29
N THR A 132 6.14 8.72 -12.18
CA THR A 132 6.87 7.56 -11.63
C THR A 132 5.95 6.35 -11.51
N ALA A 133 6.54 5.17 -11.40
CA ALA A 133 5.84 3.90 -11.32
C ALA A 133 6.22 3.18 -10.02
N HIS A 134 5.23 2.74 -9.23
CA HIS A 134 5.48 1.82 -8.13
C HIS A 134 4.94 0.45 -8.51
N VAL A 135 5.84 -0.52 -8.59
CA VAL A 135 5.51 -1.89 -9.02
C VAL A 135 5.77 -2.83 -7.86
N HIS A 136 4.75 -3.57 -7.47
CA HIS A 136 4.76 -4.32 -6.22
C HIS A 136 4.16 -5.71 -6.37
N PHE A 137 4.88 -6.75 -5.95
CA PHE A 137 4.35 -8.11 -5.83
C PHE A 137 3.49 -8.30 -4.57
N ARG A 138 2.54 -7.40 -4.32
CA ARG A 138 1.60 -7.45 -3.19
C ARG A 138 0.32 -6.74 -3.58
N ARG A 139 -0.75 -7.00 -2.85
CA ARG A 139 -2.00 -6.23 -2.98
C ARG A 139 -1.72 -4.74 -2.70
N PRO A 140 -2.36 -3.82 -3.43
CA PRO A 140 -2.30 -2.41 -3.10
C PRO A 140 -2.91 -2.21 -1.71
N LYS A 141 -2.32 -1.31 -0.92
CA LYS A 141 -2.79 -0.91 0.40
C LYS A 141 -2.92 0.59 0.41
N SER A 142 -3.70 1.12 1.34
CA SER A 142 -3.87 2.56 1.50
C SER A 142 -2.53 3.30 1.71
N ALA A 143 -1.54 2.65 2.34
CA ALA A 143 -0.20 3.21 2.48
C ALA A 143 0.50 3.48 1.12
N HIS A 144 0.32 2.61 0.12
CA HIS A 144 0.95 2.81 -1.20
C HIS A 144 0.30 3.98 -1.95
N LEU A 145 -0.99 4.23 -1.74
CA LEU A 145 -1.66 5.42 -2.27
C LEU A 145 -1.06 6.69 -1.67
N LEU A 146 -0.80 6.71 -0.37
CA LEU A 146 -0.16 7.86 0.28
C LEU A 146 1.28 8.07 -0.17
N GLU A 147 2.03 7.00 -0.45
CA GLU A 147 3.38 7.11 -1.01
C GLU A 147 3.36 7.70 -2.41
N ALA A 148 2.50 7.17 -3.28
CA ALA A 148 2.30 7.70 -4.62
C ALA A 148 1.83 9.17 -4.60
N TRP A 149 0.99 9.53 -3.63
CA TRP A 149 0.57 10.91 -3.42
C TRP A 149 1.73 11.82 -3.03
N VAL A 150 2.60 11.40 -2.11
CA VAL A 150 3.79 12.18 -1.72
C VAL A 150 4.72 12.40 -2.92
N ASP A 151 4.95 11.39 -3.74
CA ASP A 151 5.74 11.51 -4.96
C ASP A 151 5.10 12.49 -5.94
N LEU A 152 3.78 12.39 -6.15
CA LEU A 152 3.04 13.31 -7.02
C LEU A 152 3.12 14.76 -6.52
N LEU A 153 2.99 15.00 -5.22
CA LEU A 153 3.14 16.32 -4.61
C LEU A 153 4.55 16.88 -4.83
N CYS A 154 5.59 16.07 -4.61
CA CYS A 154 6.98 16.48 -4.79
C CYS A 154 7.30 16.81 -6.25
N LEU A 155 6.86 15.97 -7.19
CA LEU A 155 7.03 16.20 -8.63
C LEU A 155 6.31 17.48 -9.07
N THR A 156 5.06 17.65 -8.63
CA THR A 156 4.23 18.81 -9.00
C THR A 156 4.76 20.11 -8.40
N ALA A 157 5.29 20.07 -7.18
CA ALA A 157 5.95 21.23 -6.58
C ALA A 157 7.27 21.58 -7.27
N ALA A 158 8.01 20.58 -7.76
CA ALA A 158 9.29 20.78 -8.46
C ALA A 158 9.12 21.33 -9.88
N ASP A 159 8.13 20.85 -10.62
CA ASP A 159 7.83 21.30 -11.98
C ASP A 159 6.31 21.29 -12.23
N PRO A 160 5.60 22.39 -11.92
CA PRO A 160 4.14 22.46 -12.05
C PRO A 160 3.66 22.59 -13.50
N ALA A 161 4.55 22.84 -14.45
CA ALA A 161 4.18 22.89 -15.87
C ALA A 161 3.93 21.49 -16.46
N VAL A 162 4.36 20.45 -15.75
CA VAL A 162 4.26 19.06 -16.17
C VAL A 162 3.05 18.40 -15.52
N PRO A 163 2.16 17.76 -16.29
CA PRO A 163 1.06 16.97 -15.75
C PRO A 163 1.59 15.64 -15.25
N TRP A 164 2.18 15.64 -14.05
CA TRP A 164 2.74 14.43 -13.46
C TRP A 164 1.69 13.37 -13.17
N GLU A 165 2.04 12.11 -13.43
CA GLU A 165 1.25 10.94 -13.10
C GLU A 165 2.05 10.04 -12.15
N VAL A 166 1.38 9.37 -11.21
CA VAL A 166 2.01 8.27 -10.47
C VAL A 166 1.21 7.01 -10.68
N HIS A 167 1.88 5.99 -11.21
CA HIS A 167 1.25 4.73 -11.56
C HIS A 167 1.57 3.67 -10.52
N LEU A 168 0.57 2.89 -10.14
CA LEU A 168 0.71 1.77 -9.23
C LEU A 168 0.34 0.51 -10.00
N ALA A 169 1.26 -0.45 -10.08
CA ALA A 169 1.00 -1.78 -10.64
C ALA A 169 1.26 -2.83 -9.56
N SER A 170 0.26 -3.66 -9.29
CA SER A 170 0.28 -4.52 -8.10
C SER A 170 -0.46 -5.84 -8.30
N ARG A 171 -0.16 -6.81 -7.44
CA ARG A 171 -0.80 -8.13 -7.50
C ARG A 171 -2.30 -8.01 -7.20
N ALA A 172 -3.10 -8.69 -8.00
CA ALA A 172 -4.55 -8.79 -7.83
C ALA A 172 -4.94 -9.43 -6.48
N PRO A 173 -6.12 -9.11 -5.93
CA PRO A 173 -6.63 -9.84 -4.78
C PRO A 173 -6.92 -11.30 -5.17
N SER A 174 -6.25 -12.27 -4.52
CA SER A 174 -6.46 -13.70 -4.78
C SER A 174 -7.95 -14.08 -4.76
N SER A 175 -8.50 -14.49 -5.91
CA SER A 175 -9.79 -15.18 -6.01
C SER A 175 -9.55 -16.69 -5.87
N THR A 176 -10.31 -17.35 -5.00
CA THR A 176 -10.14 -18.78 -4.66
C THR A 176 -10.66 -19.74 -5.74
N SER A 177 -11.08 -19.27 -6.92
CA SER A 177 -11.79 -20.14 -7.88
C SER A 177 -11.38 -20.08 -9.35
N LYS A 178 -10.42 -19.26 -9.79
CA LYS A 178 -10.01 -19.18 -11.22
C LYS A 178 -8.52 -18.79 -11.35
N PRO A 179 -7.88 -18.98 -12.53
CA PRO A 179 -6.60 -18.34 -12.83
C PRO A 179 -6.65 -16.88 -12.38
N GLY A 180 -5.62 -16.45 -11.64
CA GLY A 180 -5.66 -15.27 -10.79
C GLY A 180 -6.21 -14.02 -11.49
N PRO A 181 -6.94 -13.15 -10.77
CA PRO A 181 -7.49 -11.94 -11.35
C PRO A 181 -6.40 -11.04 -11.96
N PRO A 182 -6.75 -10.15 -12.90
CA PRO A 182 -5.79 -9.26 -13.54
C PRO A 182 -5.11 -8.37 -12.49
N PRO A 183 -3.82 -8.04 -12.67
CA PRO A 183 -3.10 -7.14 -11.77
C PRO A 183 -3.86 -5.81 -11.56
N VAL A 184 -3.78 -5.26 -10.35
CA VAL A 184 -4.40 -3.97 -10.06
C VAL A 184 -3.47 -2.87 -10.54
N ALA A 185 -3.94 -2.13 -11.55
CA ALA A 185 -3.30 -0.93 -12.04
C ALA A 185 -4.13 0.31 -11.64
N MET A 186 -3.46 1.28 -11.01
CA MET A 186 -4.05 2.55 -10.61
C MET A 186 -3.19 3.70 -11.11
N VAL A 187 -3.82 4.80 -11.50
CA VAL A 187 -3.11 6.02 -11.90
C VAL A 187 -3.59 7.18 -11.05
N LEU A 188 -2.67 7.81 -10.33
CA LEU A 188 -2.89 9.04 -9.59
C LEU A 188 -2.52 10.22 -10.48
N ARG A 189 -3.48 11.14 -10.62
CA ARG A 189 -3.31 12.41 -11.34
C ARG A 189 -3.69 13.56 -10.43
N GLY A 190 -2.98 14.68 -10.52
CA GLY A 190 -3.35 15.89 -9.81
C GLY A 190 -4.72 16.42 -10.28
N ARG A 191 -5.63 16.68 -9.35
CA ARG A 191 -6.89 17.41 -9.58
C ARG A 191 -6.68 18.86 -9.16
N ASP A 192 -6.62 19.77 -10.13
CA ASP A 192 -6.33 21.19 -9.89
C ASP A 192 -5.08 21.42 -9.00
N LEU A 193 -4.16 20.46 -9.04
CA LEU A 193 -2.97 20.44 -8.20
C LEU A 193 -1.89 21.33 -8.82
N GLY A 194 -1.85 22.58 -8.39
CA GLY A 194 -0.76 23.50 -8.71
C GLY A 194 0.40 23.43 -7.71
N ALA A 195 1.50 24.12 -8.00
CA ALA A 195 2.66 24.18 -7.09
C ALA A 195 2.30 24.67 -5.68
N VAL A 196 1.44 25.69 -5.55
CA VAL A 196 1.03 26.24 -4.25
C VAL A 196 0.32 25.18 -3.42
N THR A 197 -0.72 24.56 -3.97
CA THR A 197 -1.49 23.49 -3.31
C THR A 197 -0.59 22.29 -2.99
N ALA A 198 0.34 21.93 -3.87
CA ALA A 198 1.28 20.85 -3.63
C ALA A 198 2.20 21.16 -2.44
N VAL A 199 2.75 22.37 -2.37
CA VAL A 199 3.60 22.83 -1.26
C VAL A 199 2.79 22.90 0.05
N ASP A 200 1.54 23.39 0.02
CA ASP A 200 0.68 23.44 1.21
C ASP A 200 0.40 22.05 1.79
N HIS A 201 0.16 21.05 0.93
CA HIS A 201 0.00 19.67 1.36
C HIS A 201 1.31 19.07 1.90
N LEU A 202 2.44 19.33 1.24
CA LEU A 202 3.74 18.90 1.75
C LEU A 202 4.06 19.55 3.11
N GLU A 203 3.73 20.82 3.30
CA GLU A 203 3.89 21.51 4.59
C GLU A 203 3.08 20.83 5.69
N PHE A 204 1.82 20.48 5.41
CA PHE A 204 1.01 19.71 6.36
C PHE A 204 1.66 18.36 6.70
N LEU A 205 2.19 17.64 5.70
CA LEU A 205 2.87 16.36 5.92
C LEU A 205 4.17 16.50 6.72
N VAL A 206 4.91 17.59 6.54
CA VAL A 206 6.07 17.94 7.38
C VAL A 206 5.63 18.29 8.80
N GLY A 207 4.55 19.03 8.97
CA GLY A 207 3.98 19.28 10.31
C GLY A 207 3.55 17.97 11.00
N LEU A 208 2.93 17.06 10.25
CA LEU A 208 2.56 15.74 10.75
C LEU A 208 3.79 14.88 11.07
N HIS A 209 4.88 15.03 10.31
CA HIS A 209 6.17 14.43 10.61
C HIS A 209 6.69 14.91 11.97
N ASP A 210 6.74 16.22 12.17
CA ASP A 210 7.23 16.84 13.40
C ASP A 210 6.39 16.42 14.61
N THR A 211 5.07 16.34 14.46
CA THR A 211 4.15 15.86 15.49
C THR A 211 4.41 14.40 15.83
N ALA A 212 4.52 13.53 14.82
CA ALA A 212 4.70 12.10 15.04
C ALA A 212 6.09 11.71 15.57
N ILE A 213 7.08 12.62 15.57
CA ILE A 213 8.33 12.42 16.33
C ILE A 213 8.15 12.82 17.79
N ARG A 214 7.29 13.79 18.11
CA ARG A 214 7.13 14.32 19.48
C ARG A 214 6.08 13.58 20.30
N GLN A 215 5.05 13.06 19.65
CA GLN A 215 3.94 12.38 20.31
C GLN A 215 3.34 11.27 19.43
N PRO A 216 2.66 10.29 20.04
CA PRO A 216 1.89 9.29 19.31
C PRO A 216 0.83 9.93 18.41
N VAL A 217 0.91 9.68 17.10
CA VAL A 217 -0.13 10.09 16.14
C VAL A 217 -1.01 8.88 15.82
N PRO A 218 -2.29 8.86 16.21
CA PRO A 218 -3.22 7.77 15.90
C PRO A 218 -3.67 7.87 14.43
N PHE A 219 -2.77 7.52 13.52
CA PHE A 219 -3.05 7.43 12.09
C PHE A 219 -2.55 6.08 11.57
N PHE A 220 -3.46 5.32 10.98
CA PHE A 220 -3.21 3.96 10.49
C PHE A 220 -3.74 3.89 9.06
N PRO A 221 -2.91 3.83 8.01
CA PRO A 221 -3.34 4.12 6.64
C PRO A 221 -4.62 3.41 6.21
N GLU A 222 -4.72 2.11 6.48
CA GLU A 222 -5.87 1.28 6.08
C GLU A 222 -7.12 1.58 6.91
N LEU A 223 -7.00 1.53 8.24
CA LEU A 223 -8.13 1.82 9.14
C LEU A 223 -8.62 3.27 8.98
N SER A 224 -7.71 4.23 8.90
CA SER A 224 -8.03 5.63 8.66
C SER A 224 -8.72 5.83 7.31
N ARG A 225 -8.34 5.06 6.27
CA ARG A 225 -9.01 5.12 4.97
C ARG A 225 -10.45 4.62 5.07
N SER A 226 -10.66 3.44 5.66
CA SER A 226 -12.00 2.88 5.89
C SER A 226 -12.90 3.79 6.72
N ILE A 227 -12.35 4.49 7.73
CA ILE A 227 -13.09 5.51 8.50
C ILE A 227 -13.58 6.63 7.58
N THR A 228 -12.70 7.20 6.75
CA THR A 228 -13.06 8.32 5.86
C THR A 228 -14.05 7.93 4.75
N GLN A 229 -14.03 6.67 4.33
CA GLN A 229 -14.97 6.14 3.33
C GLN A 229 -16.31 5.71 3.94
N GLY A 230 -16.44 5.73 5.27
CA GLY A 230 -17.66 5.29 5.96
C GLY A 230 -17.91 3.79 5.84
N GLU A 231 -16.86 2.99 5.63
CA GLU A 231 -16.94 1.53 5.50
C GLU A 231 -17.31 0.87 6.85
N ASP A 232 -17.88 -0.34 6.78
CA ASP A 232 -18.01 -1.17 7.98
C ASP A 232 -16.62 -1.55 8.51
N LEU A 233 -16.33 -1.12 9.74
CA LEU A 233 -15.05 -1.33 10.39
C LEU A 233 -14.93 -2.73 11.01
N GLY A 234 -15.85 -3.67 10.75
CA GLY A 234 -15.85 -5.01 11.33
C GLY A 234 -14.51 -5.75 11.16
N THR A 235 -13.98 -5.78 9.94
CA THR A 235 -12.68 -6.42 9.64
C THR A 235 -11.53 -5.72 10.36
N GLN A 236 -11.50 -4.39 10.33
CA GLN A 236 -10.43 -3.55 10.86
C GLN A 236 -10.45 -3.58 12.39
N THR A 237 -11.63 -3.64 13.00
CA THR A 237 -11.85 -3.84 14.43
C THR A 237 -11.32 -5.20 14.86
N LYS A 238 -11.60 -6.26 14.08
CA LYS A 238 -11.08 -7.59 14.34
C LYS A 238 -9.56 -7.62 14.24
N VAL A 239 -8.99 -7.06 13.18
CA VAL A 239 -7.53 -6.94 13.00
C VAL A 239 -6.90 -6.20 14.18
N TRP A 240 -7.46 -5.05 14.57
CA TRP A 240 -6.96 -4.25 15.68
C TRP A 240 -6.99 -5.00 17.01
N ASN A 241 -8.12 -5.64 17.33
CA ASN A 241 -8.32 -6.26 18.64
C ASN A 241 -7.64 -7.64 18.75
N GLU A 242 -7.56 -8.41 17.65
CA GLU A 242 -7.18 -9.83 17.66
C GLU A 242 -5.78 -10.10 17.09
N GLU A 243 -5.29 -9.33 16.09
CA GLU A 243 -4.01 -9.60 15.41
C GLU A 243 -2.80 -9.02 16.15
N ARG A 244 -2.63 -9.49 17.39
CA ARG A 244 -1.64 -9.05 18.39
C ARG A 244 -0.17 -9.08 17.95
N GLY A 245 0.18 -9.89 16.96
CA GLY A 245 1.56 -10.01 16.44
C GLY A 245 1.91 -9.01 15.34
N ARG A 246 0.92 -8.45 14.64
CA ARG A 246 1.10 -7.53 13.50
C ARG A 246 1.15 -6.06 13.92
N LEU A 247 0.61 -5.73 15.10
CA LEU A 247 0.49 -4.37 15.64
C LEU A 247 1.45 -4.12 16.81
N ARG A 248 2.74 -4.49 16.65
CA ARG A 248 3.72 -4.42 17.76
C ARG A 248 4.03 -3.00 18.17
N ASP A 249 4.28 -2.15 17.17
CA ASP A 249 4.62 -0.75 17.38
C ASP A 249 3.40 -0.03 17.98
N GLU A 250 2.22 -0.27 17.41
CA GLU A 250 0.93 0.30 17.82
C GLU A 250 0.57 -0.08 19.25
N ARG A 251 0.75 -1.35 19.64
CA ARG A 251 0.49 -1.76 21.03
C ARG A 251 1.50 -1.24 22.03
N LEU A 252 2.76 -1.06 21.63
CA LEU A 252 3.74 -0.45 22.52
C LEU A 252 3.38 1.02 22.81
N VAL A 253 2.87 1.72 21.81
CA VAL A 253 2.57 3.16 21.89
C VAL A 253 1.18 3.45 22.45
N PHE A 254 0.16 2.74 21.97
CA PHE A 254 -1.24 2.94 22.35
C PHE A 254 -1.73 1.90 23.36
N GLY A 255 -0.89 0.98 23.85
CA GLY A 255 -1.29 -0.05 24.81
C GLY A 255 -2.30 -1.06 24.25
N ASP A 256 -3.04 -1.71 25.15
CA ASP A 256 -4.06 -2.72 24.81
C ASP A 256 -5.47 -2.12 24.62
N HIS A 257 -5.54 -0.84 24.24
CA HIS A 257 -6.81 -0.19 23.95
C HIS A 257 -7.46 -0.85 22.72
N THR A 258 -8.72 -1.24 22.88
CA THR A 258 -9.57 -1.64 21.75
C THR A 258 -9.77 -0.48 20.78
N LEU A 259 -10.16 -0.76 19.53
CA LEU A 259 -10.43 0.31 18.56
C LEU A 259 -11.47 1.31 19.09
N ARG A 260 -12.48 0.83 19.82
CA ARG A 260 -13.48 1.67 20.48
C ARG A 260 -12.83 2.64 21.48
N GLN A 261 -11.95 2.15 22.34
CA GLN A 261 -11.27 2.98 23.33
C GLN A 261 -10.28 3.96 22.69
N LEU A 262 -9.61 3.57 21.60
CA LEU A 262 -8.74 4.48 20.85
C LEU A 262 -9.53 5.66 20.27
N ARG A 263 -10.78 5.42 19.86
CA ARG A 263 -11.72 6.44 19.42
C ARG A 263 -12.29 7.30 20.56
N GLU A 264 -12.03 6.99 21.82
CA GLU A 264 -12.39 7.89 22.92
C GLU A 264 -11.35 9.02 23.11
N PHE A 265 -10.20 8.95 22.44
CA PHE A 265 -9.20 10.01 22.48
C PHE A 265 -9.71 11.26 21.76
N THR A 266 -9.53 12.40 22.40
CA THR A 266 -9.96 13.70 21.88
C THR A 266 -8.74 14.54 21.49
N ALA A 267 -8.92 15.43 20.52
CA ALA A 267 -7.85 16.35 20.13
C ALA A 267 -7.70 17.46 21.16
N GLU A 268 -6.46 17.75 21.51
CA GLU A 268 -6.11 18.91 22.31
C GLU A 268 -5.85 20.12 21.40
N GLY A 269 -5.97 21.33 21.94
CA GLY A 269 -5.86 22.56 21.13
C GLY A 269 -4.50 22.78 20.45
N HIS A 270 -3.46 22.06 20.85
CA HIS A 270 -2.13 22.10 20.23
C HIS A 270 -1.93 21.07 19.11
N ASP A 271 -2.87 20.15 18.91
CA ASP A 271 -2.79 19.17 17.84
C ASP A 271 -2.90 19.86 16.47
N ILE A 272 -2.05 19.44 15.52
CA ILE A 272 -2.09 19.93 14.13
C ILE A 272 -3.45 19.68 13.44
N VAL A 273 -4.24 18.75 13.98
CA VAL A 273 -5.58 18.39 13.49
C VAL A 273 -6.71 18.89 14.38
N ALA A 274 -6.45 19.78 15.35
CA ALA A 274 -7.45 20.27 16.30
C ALA A 274 -8.68 20.87 15.60
N ASN A 275 -8.46 21.57 14.48
CA ASN A 275 -9.50 22.21 13.67
C ASN A 275 -9.99 21.37 12.49
N CYS A 276 -9.56 20.11 12.36
CA CYS A 276 -10.03 19.21 11.30
C CYS A 276 -11.33 18.51 11.70
N ASP A 277 -12.14 18.14 10.71
CA ASP A 277 -13.40 17.42 10.94
C ASP A 277 -13.18 16.06 11.59
N GLY A 278 -14.08 15.66 12.50
CA GLY A 278 -14.04 14.36 13.17
C GLY A 278 -14.42 14.46 14.64
N GLU A 279 -15.11 13.45 15.15
CA GLU A 279 -15.50 13.38 16.57
C GLU A 279 -14.31 13.05 17.47
N THR A 280 -13.42 12.20 16.98
CA THR A 280 -12.32 11.60 17.74
C THR A 280 -10.97 12.04 17.17
N LEU A 281 -9.89 11.92 17.95
CA LEU A 281 -8.54 12.25 17.49
C LEU A 281 -8.14 11.41 16.26
N LEU A 282 -8.49 10.11 16.27
CA LEU A 282 -8.29 9.21 15.15
C LEU A 282 -9.03 9.69 13.89
N ASP A 283 -10.31 10.06 14.03
CA ASP A 283 -11.14 10.54 12.91
C ASP A 283 -10.56 11.84 12.35
N ARG A 284 -10.08 12.75 13.20
CA ARG A 284 -9.46 14.01 12.77
C ARG A 284 -8.17 13.80 12.00
N TYR A 285 -7.27 12.92 12.45
CA TYR A 285 -6.07 12.57 11.68
C TYR A 285 -6.43 11.85 10.37
N ALA A 286 -7.39 10.93 10.39
CA ALA A 286 -7.87 10.26 9.19
C ALA A 286 -8.40 11.25 8.16
N ASN A 287 -9.34 12.12 8.56
CA ASN A 287 -9.93 13.15 7.71
C ASN A 287 -8.88 14.16 7.25
N ALA A 288 -7.97 14.62 8.12
CA ALA A 288 -6.97 15.61 7.75
C ALA A 288 -6.04 15.13 6.62
N VAL A 289 -5.67 13.84 6.60
CA VAL A 289 -4.83 13.27 5.56
C VAL A 289 -5.64 12.89 4.32
N TRP A 290 -6.70 12.10 4.50
CA TRP A 290 -7.45 11.54 3.37
C TRP A 290 -8.31 12.56 2.63
N SER A 291 -8.84 13.59 3.31
CA SER A 291 -9.53 14.68 2.60
C SER A 291 -8.59 15.46 1.70
N ARG A 292 -7.35 15.73 2.14
CA ARG A 292 -6.31 16.39 1.32
C ARG A 292 -5.92 15.52 0.14
N PHE A 293 -5.80 14.21 0.35
CA PHE A 293 -5.60 13.25 -0.74
C PHE A 293 -6.76 13.33 -1.76
N ASP A 294 -8.00 13.12 -1.33
CA ASP A 294 -9.18 13.06 -2.22
C ASP A 294 -9.49 14.41 -2.92
N GLN A 295 -9.10 15.54 -2.31
CA GLN A 295 -9.23 16.87 -2.91
C GLN A 295 -8.16 17.13 -3.99
N SER A 296 -6.95 16.60 -3.81
CA SER A 296 -5.79 16.92 -4.66
C SER A 296 -5.52 15.90 -5.76
N VAL A 297 -6.09 14.69 -5.68
CA VAL A 297 -5.85 13.65 -6.68
C VAL A 297 -7.13 13.01 -7.20
N SER A 298 -7.11 12.60 -8.46
CA SER A 298 -8.02 11.60 -9.00
C SER A 298 -7.29 10.27 -9.11
N VAL A 299 -7.93 9.21 -8.64
CA VAL A 299 -7.46 7.83 -8.76
C VAL A 299 -8.28 7.15 -9.85
N GLU A 300 -7.63 6.78 -10.94
CA GLU A 300 -8.22 6.00 -12.02
C GLU A 300 -7.81 4.53 -11.84
N SER A 301 -8.77 3.66 -11.60
CA SER A 301 -8.60 2.20 -11.53
C SER A 301 -9.35 1.53 -12.68
N ASP A 302 -8.80 0.46 -13.24
CA ASP A 302 -9.47 -0.30 -14.29
C ASP A 302 -10.74 -1.01 -13.74
N PRO A 303 -11.92 -0.90 -14.40
CA PRO A 303 -13.14 -1.60 -14.00
C PRO A 303 -12.99 -3.13 -13.93
N ALA A 304 -12.00 -3.72 -14.61
CA ALA A 304 -11.74 -5.17 -14.53
C ALA A 304 -11.38 -5.67 -13.12
N ALA A 305 -10.99 -4.79 -12.19
CA ALA A 305 -10.75 -5.12 -10.78
C ALA A 305 -12.00 -4.98 -9.88
N ASN A 306 -12.99 -4.18 -10.28
CA ASN A 306 -14.17 -3.85 -9.46
C ASN A 306 -15.33 -4.85 -9.64
N ASP A 307 -15.44 -5.51 -10.80
CA ASP A 307 -16.53 -6.46 -11.09
C ASP A 307 -16.37 -7.82 -10.38
N ALA A 308 -15.32 -8.02 -9.59
CA ALA A 308 -15.11 -9.24 -8.81
C ALA A 308 -15.90 -9.28 -7.48
N ASP A 309 -16.51 -8.15 -7.06
CA ASP A 309 -17.28 -8.05 -5.80
C ASP A 309 -18.80 -7.85 -6.04
N ALA A 310 -19.23 -7.72 -7.30
CA ALA A 310 -20.64 -7.70 -7.65
C ALA A 310 -21.18 -9.12 -7.77
N SER A 311 -21.63 -9.70 -6.66
CA SER A 311 -22.53 -10.87 -6.72
C SER A 311 -23.78 -10.49 -7.54
N PRO A 312 -24.14 -11.24 -8.59
CA PRO A 312 -25.37 -10.95 -9.34
C PRO A 312 -26.59 -11.15 -8.43
N PRO A 313 -27.65 -10.35 -8.58
CA PRO A 313 -28.86 -10.51 -7.79
C PRO A 313 -29.45 -11.91 -8.05
N ALA A 314 -29.79 -12.61 -6.97
CA ALA A 314 -30.49 -13.88 -7.04
C ALA A 314 -31.83 -13.67 -7.77
N THR A 315 -31.91 -14.17 -9.00
CA THR A 315 -33.19 -14.39 -9.67
C THR A 315 -33.88 -15.55 -8.96
N ASP A 316 -34.88 -15.24 -8.14
CA ASP A 316 -35.88 -16.18 -7.68
C ASP A 316 -36.69 -16.67 -8.90
N ASP A 317 -36.29 -17.82 -9.45
CA ASP A 317 -37.14 -18.64 -10.31
C ASP A 317 -37.44 -19.92 -9.53
N GLU A 318 -38.55 -19.88 -8.79
CA GLU A 318 -39.14 -21.00 -8.06
C GLU A 318 -39.84 -21.95 -9.05
N PRO A 319 -39.42 -23.22 -9.22
CA PRO A 319 -40.19 -24.18 -9.97
C PRO A 319 -41.28 -24.82 -9.09
N PRO A 320 -42.46 -25.15 -9.64
CA PRO A 320 -43.63 -25.47 -8.85
C PRO A 320 -43.54 -26.84 -8.17
N HIS A 321 -43.98 -26.86 -6.92
CA HIS A 321 -44.26 -28.06 -6.14
C HIS A 321 -45.18 -29.03 -6.89
N SER A 322 -44.66 -30.20 -7.26
CA SER A 322 -45.49 -31.36 -7.59
C SER A 322 -45.57 -32.27 -6.37
N GLY A 323 -46.72 -32.23 -5.68
CA GLY A 323 -47.12 -33.24 -4.72
C GLY A 323 -47.36 -34.59 -5.39
N GLY A 324 -46.96 -35.69 -4.73
CA GLY A 324 -47.05 -37.03 -5.32
C GLY A 324 -46.70 -38.17 -4.35
N GLN A 325 -47.48 -38.27 -3.28
CA GLN A 325 -48.01 -39.50 -2.65
C GLN A 325 -47.35 -40.88 -2.92
N LYS A 326 -46.84 -41.48 -1.83
CA LYS A 326 -46.83 -42.90 -1.41
C LYS A 326 -46.34 -44.00 -2.39
N ARG A 327 -45.33 -44.75 -1.94
CA ARG A 327 -45.53 -46.03 -1.23
C ARG A 327 -44.34 -46.37 -0.33
#